data_AF-A0A8C5X804-F1
#
_entry.id   AF-A0A8C5X804-F1
#
_cell.length_a   1.000
_cell.length_b   1.000
_cell.length_c   1.000
_cell.angle_alpha   90.00
_cell.angle_beta   90.00
_cell.angle_gamma   90.00
#
_symmetry.space_group_name_H-M   'P 1'
#
loop_
_entity.id
_entity.type
_entity.pdbx_description
1 polymer ?
#
loop_
_entity_poly.entity_id
_entity_poly.type
_entity_poly.pdbx_seq_one_letter_code
_entity_poly.pdbx_strand_id
1 'polypeptide(L)'
;MLFREAPSSQHRQVRTAARGRSTPSLCVQQQQQQPESTHHRRPEPRGTLRLCLGTGGATSAGPGMASGRGVARCGPRCGFVRLPAMARKKLHRPIAAMAKKIREYQALKERPRDSQRFAVDYETMRRPLTQKRLPVRAWEDVRNEKRLFALLCRLPRFGVGRIVTRKSWLWAHDEPCYWVITKVKADYMAENMDYGRAWGYLTFKGKTEEEVREIDKAMYHDWRVVPKHEEEAFKKFTPVPEETVRFLPYPPLLRAMILAQWQKEGKRIMKEPVIDLEKVMASPQERAKKKGTGTPV
;
A
#
# COMPACT_ATOMS: atom_id res chain seq x y z
N MET A 1 14.11 64.41 46.12
CA MET A 1 13.76 64.11 47.52
C MET A 1 13.69 62.58 47.62
N LEU A 2 14.76 61.88 48.04
CA LEU A 2 15.08 61.50 49.44
C LEU A 2 13.92 60.66 50.03
N PHE A 3 13.97 59.36 50.34
CA PHE A 3 14.84 58.53 51.22
C PHE A 3 14.62 57.02 50.83
N ARG A 4 15.63 56.14 50.77
CA ARG A 4 16.11 55.14 51.80
C ARG A 4 15.00 54.18 52.30
N GLU A 5 15.16 52.87 52.56
CA GLU A 5 16.30 51.96 52.78
C GLU A 5 15.75 50.50 52.80
N ALA A 6 16.60 49.50 52.50
CA ALA A 6 16.44 48.07 52.85
C ALA A 6 16.80 47.86 54.37
N PRO A 7 16.93 46.65 55.01
CA PRO A 7 17.18 45.29 54.48
C PRO A 7 16.68 44.06 55.32
N SER A 8 17.18 42.87 54.95
CA SER A 8 17.41 41.65 55.78
C SER A 8 16.20 40.74 56.04
N SER A 9 16.25 39.41 56.20
CA SER A 9 17.22 38.29 56.20
C SER A 9 16.31 37.04 56.27
N GLN A 10 16.57 35.89 55.65
CA GLN A 10 17.28 34.80 56.30
C GLN A 10 17.51 33.61 55.35
N HIS A 11 18.77 33.20 55.29
CA HIS A 11 19.25 31.89 54.89
C HIS A 11 18.76 30.78 55.83
N ARG A 12 18.39 29.62 55.30
CA ARG A 12 18.56 28.34 56.03
C ARG A 12 19.01 27.23 55.09
N GLN A 13 20.30 26.94 55.16
CA GLN A 13 20.90 25.69 54.72
C GLN A 13 20.53 24.58 55.72
N VAL A 14 20.27 23.37 55.23
CA VAL A 14 20.41 22.15 56.04
C VAL A 14 21.29 21.18 55.27
N ARG A 15 22.50 21.00 55.79
CA ARG A 15 23.39 19.86 55.54
C ARG A 15 23.08 18.80 56.59
N THR A 16 22.96 17.54 56.17
CA THR A 16 23.36 16.38 57.00
C THR A 16 23.93 15.29 56.10
N ALA A 17 25.05 14.75 56.55
CA ALA A 17 25.93 13.85 55.84
C ALA A 17 25.75 12.38 56.26
N ALA A 18 26.16 11.50 55.34
CA ALA A 18 26.94 10.27 55.53
C ALA A 18 26.42 9.11 56.41
N ARG A 19 26.34 7.93 55.77
CA ARG A 19 26.82 6.57 56.16
C ARG A 19 26.22 5.62 55.11
N GLY A 20 26.93 4.91 54.25
CA GLY A 20 28.12 4.09 54.48
C GLY A 20 27.68 2.66 54.79
N ARG A 21 27.65 1.77 53.77
CA ARG A 21 27.97 0.34 53.89
C ARG A 21 28.02 -0.37 52.53
N SER A 22 29.13 -1.07 52.40
CA SER A 22 29.66 -1.92 51.33
C SER A 22 29.05 -3.33 51.32
N THR A 23 28.80 -3.87 50.11
CA THR A 23 29.02 -5.24 49.55
C THR A 23 28.91 -6.48 50.47
N PRO A 24 28.41 -7.65 49.99
CA PRO A 24 28.91 -8.38 48.80
C PRO A 24 27.82 -8.94 47.87
N SER A 25 28.02 -8.99 46.55
CA SER A 25 28.75 -10.03 45.81
C SER A 25 28.33 -11.46 46.21
N LEU A 26 27.31 -11.99 45.53
CA LEU A 26 27.08 -13.42 45.42
C LEU A 26 27.08 -13.77 43.93
N CYS A 27 28.29 -14.12 43.49
CA CYS A 27 28.57 -14.85 42.28
C CYS A 27 28.07 -16.28 42.50
N VAL A 28 26.99 -16.68 41.82
CA VAL A 28 26.65 -18.09 41.63
C VAL A 28 26.93 -18.41 40.17
N GLN A 29 28.14 -18.92 39.95
CA GLN A 29 28.46 -19.74 38.79
C GLN A 29 27.59 -21.00 38.86
N GLN A 30 26.77 -21.23 37.84
CA GLN A 30 26.33 -22.56 37.50
C GLN A 30 26.88 -22.89 36.12
N GLN A 31 27.99 -23.61 36.16
CA GLN A 31 28.58 -24.35 35.05
C GLN A 31 27.67 -25.51 34.64
N GLN A 32 27.65 -25.75 33.32
CA GLN A 32 27.50 -27.06 32.66
C GLN A 32 26.13 -27.73 32.83
N GLN A 33 25.45 -28.18 31.77
CA GLN A 33 25.95 -29.12 30.77
C GLN A 33 25.23 -28.91 29.43
N GLN A 34 26.01 -28.76 28.36
CA GLN A 34 25.62 -29.25 27.04
C GLN A 34 25.97 -30.74 26.98
N PRO A 35 25.14 -31.58 26.35
CA PRO A 35 25.64 -32.78 25.70
C PRO A 35 25.87 -32.52 24.22
N GLU A 36 27.12 -32.74 23.84
CA GLU A 36 27.62 -32.87 22.48
C GLU A 36 26.99 -34.07 21.76
N SER A 37 26.94 -33.91 20.43
CA SER A 37 27.20 -34.96 19.43
C SER A 37 26.19 -36.11 19.29
N THR A 38 25.60 -36.20 18.11
CA THR A 38 25.92 -37.36 17.26
C THR A 38 25.83 -37.00 15.79
N HIS A 39 26.97 -37.07 15.12
CA HIS A 39 27.08 -37.28 13.69
C HIS A 39 26.24 -38.48 13.27
N HIS A 40 25.37 -38.32 12.27
CA HIS A 40 25.16 -39.39 11.31
C HIS A 40 25.30 -38.88 9.89
N ARG A 41 26.38 -39.36 9.27
CA ARG A 41 26.68 -39.31 7.85
C ARG A 41 25.53 -39.93 7.05
N ARG A 42 25.38 -39.38 5.84
CA ARG A 42 24.63 -39.89 4.69
C ARG A 42 24.74 -41.42 4.51
N PRO A 43 23.77 -42.00 3.77
CA PRO A 43 24.17 -42.39 2.42
C PRO A 43 23.18 -41.92 1.34
N GLU A 44 23.75 -41.48 0.23
CA GLU A 44 23.06 -41.44 -1.07
C GLU A 44 22.75 -42.85 -1.56
N PRO A 45 21.79 -42.98 -2.48
CA PRO A 45 21.99 -43.87 -3.61
C PRO A 45 21.86 -43.13 -4.95
N ARG A 46 22.93 -43.23 -5.75
CA ARG A 46 22.94 -43.78 -7.13
C ARG A 46 21.56 -43.73 -7.82
N GLY A 47 21.34 -42.91 -8.84
CA GLY A 47 21.88 -43.12 -10.19
C GLY A 47 20.81 -43.81 -11.08
N THR A 48 20.79 -43.45 -12.37
CA THR A 48 19.91 -43.95 -13.47
C THR A 48 18.44 -43.46 -13.43
N LEU A 49 17.80 -42.94 -14.49
CA LEU A 49 18.00 -43.07 -15.93
C LEU A 49 17.71 -41.73 -16.67
N ARG A 50 18.59 -41.42 -17.63
CA ARG A 50 18.32 -40.54 -18.77
C ARG A 50 17.22 -41.17 -19.63
N LEU A 51 16.20 -40.39 -19.98
CA LEU A 51 15.43 -40.59 -21.21
C LEU A 51 15.62 -39.33 -22.06
N CYS A 52 16.57 -39.42 -22.97
CA CYS A 52 16.73 -38.49 -24.08
C CYS A 52 15.67 -38.85 -25.13
N LEU A 53 14.80 -37.90 -25.47
CA LEU A 53 14.17 -37.86 -26.79
C LEU A 53 14.62 -36.55 -27.45
N GLY A 54 15.60 -36.67 -28.35
CA GLY A 54 15.68 -35.78 -29.52
C GLY A 54 14.46 -36.09 -30.41
N THR A 55 13.89 -35.15 -31.16
CA THR A 55 14.42 -34.50 -32.37
C THR A 55 13.44 -33.35 -32.69
N GLY A 56 13.75 -32.27 -33.41
CA GLY A 56 14.95 -31.84 -34.10
C GLY A 56 14.86 -30.33 -34.35
N GLY A 57 16.03 -29.73 -34.55
CA GLY A 57 16.14 -28.36 -35.03
C GLY A 57 16.01 -28.29 -36.55
N ALA A 58 15.47 -27.17 -37.03
CA ALA A 58 15.67 -26.70 -38.39
C ALA A 58 16.02 -25.21 -38.32
N THR A 59 17.33 -24.94 -38.29
CA THR A 59 17.95 -23.71 -38.76
C THR A 59 17.94 -23.71 -40.28
N SER A 60 17.55 -22.60 -40.93
CA SER A 60 18.41 -21.86 -41.87
C SER A 60 17.66 -20.83 -42.73
N ALA A 61 18.30 -19.67 -42.87
CA ALA A 61 18.43 -18.86 -44.08
C ALA A 61 17.23 -18.04 -44.63
N GLY A 62 17.35 -16.71 -44.53
CA GLY A 62 17.19 -15.84 -45.71
C GLY A 62 18.56 -15.58 -46.35
N PRO A 63 18.72 -14.63 -47.31
CA PRO A 63 17.75 -13.87 -48.09
C PRO A 63 17.93 -14.06 -49.62
N GLY A 64 16.93 -13.69 -50.43
CA GLY A 64 17.04 -13.70 -51.89
C GLY A 64 16.29 -12.53 -52.51
N MET A 65 17.06 -11.58 -53.05
CA MET A 65 16.59 -10.49 -53.89
C MET A 65 15.90 -11.03 -55.15
N ALA A 66 14.75 -10.46 -55.51
CA ALA A 66 14.30 -10.42 -56.90
C ALA A 66 13.44 -9.18 -57.14
N SER A 67 14.03 -8.25 -57.88
CA SER A 67 13.40 -7.18 -58.64
C SER A 67 12.36 -7.70 -59.64
N GLY A 68 11.26 -6.98 -59.85
CA GLY A 68 10.39 -7.26 -61.00
C GLY A 68 9.11 -6.45 -61.00
N ARG A 69 9.01 -5.51 -61.93
CA ARG A 69 7.91 -4.56 -62.14
C ARG A 69 6.63 -5.29 -62.58
N GLY A 70 5.47 -4.74 -62.19
CA GLY A 70 4.17 -5.17 -62.71
C GLY A 70 3.05 -4.27 -62.25
N VAL A 71 2.97 -3.07 -62.84
CA VAL A 71 1.82 -2.16 -62.69
C VAL A 71 0.65 -2.79 -63.46
N ALA A 72 -0.39 -3.22 -62.75
CA ALA A 72 -1.70 -3.47 -63.34
C ALA A 72 -2.74 -2.62 -62.61
N ARG A 73 -3.09 -1.50 -63.24
CA ARG A 73 -4.29 -0.73 -62.93
C ARG A 73 -5.50 -1.57 -63.36
N CYS A 74 -6.38 -1.90 -62.43
CA CYS A 74 -7.79 -2.13 -62.69
C CYS A 74 -8.59 -1.57 -61.52
N GLY A 75 -9.28 -0.45 -61.75
CA GLY A 75 -10.52 -0.14 -61.03
C GLY A 75 -11.69 -0.38 -61.98
N PRO A 76 -12.94 -0.07 -61.59
CA PRO A 76 -13.48 0.03 -60.24
C PRO A 76 -14.79 -0.80 -60.09
N ARG A 77 -15.34 -0.84 -58.88
CA ARG A 77 -16.75 -1.20 -58.56
C ARG A 77 -17.18 -2.66 -58.79
N CYS A 78 -16.89 -3.51 -57.80
CA CYS A 78 -17.88 -4.49 -57.36
C CYS A 78 -18.32 -4.10 -55.95
N GLY A 79 -19.56 -3.64 -55.83
CA GLY A 79 -20.17 -3.34 -54.53
C GLY A 79 -20.22 -4.61 -53.69
N PHE A 80 -19.34 -4.70 -52.69
CA PHE A 80 -19.45 -5.72 -51.66
C PHE A 80 -20.65 -5.32 -50.80
N VAL A 81 -21.83 -5.85 -51.12
CA VAL A 81 -23.00 -5.75 -50.27
C VAL A 81 -22.64 -6.43 -48.96
N ARG A 82 -22.34 -5.62 -47.95
CA ARG A 82 -22.07 -6.10 -46.59
C ARG A 82 -23.42 -6.57 -46.05
N LEU A 83 -23.75 -7.84 -46.28
CA LEU A 83 -24.91 -8.48 -45.68
C LEU A 83 -24.85 -8.24 -44.17
N PRO A 84 -25.96 -7.79 -43.53
CA PRO A 84 -25.98 -7.56 -42.10
C PRO A 84 -25.65 -8.87 -41.40
N ALA A 85 -24.60 -8.86 -40.59
CA ALA A 85 -24.22 -10.02 -39.78
C ALA A 85 -25.38 -10.32 -38.82
N MET A 86 -26.18 -11.32 -39.17
CA MET A 86 -27.27 -11.85 -38.33
C MET A 86 -26.76 -12.00 -36.91
N ALA A 87 -27.44 -11.35 -35.95
CA ALA A 87 -27.10 -11.42 -34.53
C ALA A 87 -27.05 -12.89 -34.11
N ARG A 88 -25.84 -13.43 -33.99
CA ARG A 88 -25.61 -14.83 -33.63
C ARG A 88 -26.22 -15.05 -32.25
N LYS A 89 -27.31 -15.83 -32.18
CA LYS A 89 -27.92 -16.27 -30.92
C LYS A 89 -26.80 -16.91 -30.08
N LYS A 90 -26.54 -16.38 -28.87
CA LYS A 90 -25.49 -16.90 -27.99
C LYS A 90 -25.77 -18.39 -27.74
N LEU A 91 -24.87 -19.26 -28.19
CA LEU A 91 -24.99 -20.71 -27.99
C LEU A 91 -25.10 -20.99 -26.48
N HIS A 92 -26.17 -21.64 -26.05
CA HIS A 92 -26.35 -22.00 -24.64
C HIS A 92 -25.29 -23.04 -24.25
N ARG A 93 -24.42 -22.71 -23.29
CA ARG A 93 -23.32 -23.56 -22.82
C ARG A 93 -23.54 -23.96 -21.36
N PRO A 94 -24.39 -24.96 -21.07
CA PRO A 94 -24.79 -25.31 -19.70
C PRO A 94 -23.60 -25.77 -18.85
N ILE A 95 -22.65 -26.50 -19.45
CA ILE A 95 -21.43 -26.98 -18.78
C ILE A 95 -20.56 -25.80 -18.33
N ALA A 96 -20.38 -24.78 -19.17
CA ALA A 96 -19.61 -23.60 -18.81
C ALA A 96 -20.26 -22.80 -17.68
N ALA A 97 -21.59 -22.71 -17.68
CA ALA A 97 -22.34 -22.06 -16.60
C ALA A 97 -22.22 -22.84 -15.29
N MET A 98 -22.30 -24.17 -15.32
CA MET A 98 -22.12 -25.03 -14.15
C MET A 98 -20.69 -24.96 -13.61
N ALA A 99 -19.67 -25.05 -14.47
CA ALA A 99 -18.27 -24.93 -14.07
C ALA A 99 -17.96 -23.57 -13.44
N LYS A 100 -18.58 -22.49 -13.93
CA LYS A 100 -18.47 -21.15 -13.32
C LYS A 100 -19.04 -21.15 -11.89
N LYS A 101 -20.23 -21.71 -11.68
CA LYS A 101 -20.85 -21.80 -10.34
C LYS A 101 -20.00 -22.63 -9.38
N ILE A 102 -19.46 -23.77 -9.83
CA ILE A 102 -18.60 -24.63 -9.00
C ILE A 102 -17.32 -23.88 -8.59
N ARG A 103 -16.66 -23.20 -9.54
CA ARG A 103 -15.45 -22.40 -9.24
C ARG A 103 -15.75 -21.27 -8.25
N GLU A 104 -16.88 -20.59 -8.40
CA GLU A 104 -17.29 -19.52 -7.48
C GLU A 104 -17.57 -20.06 -6.06
N TYR A 105 -18.26 -21.20 -5.97
CA TYR A 105 -18.52 -21.88 -4.70
C TYR A 105 -17.23 -22.36 -4.03
N GLN A 106 -16.34 -23.02 -4.78
CA GLN A 106 -15.02 -23.42 -4.29
C GLN A 106 -14.19 -22.22 -3.86
N ALA A 107 -14.17 -21.13 -4.64
CA ALA A 107 -13.44 -19.91 -4.29
C ALA A 107 -13.97 -19.22 -3.02
N LEU A 108 -15.27 -19.37 -2.70
CA LEU A 108 -15.83 -18.90 -1.44
C LEU A 108 -15.44 -19.79 -0.27
N LYS A 109 -15.46 -21.12 -0.47
CA LYS A 109 -15.16 -22.11 0.57
C LYS A 109 -13.67 -22.18 0.91
N GLU A 110 -12.82 -22.13 -0.11
CA GLU A 110 -11.35 -22.22 -0.03
C GLU A 110 -10.69 -20.84 0.05
N ARG A 111 -11.47 -19.78 0.28
CA ARG A 111 -10.91 -18.43 0.37
C ARG A 111 -9.85 -18.37 1.47
N PRO A 112 -8.58 -18.08 1.13
CA PRO A 112 -7.53 -18.04 2.14
C PRO A 112 -7.82 -16.89 3.12
N ARG A 113 -7.57 -17.14 4.40
CA ARG A 113 -7.83 -16.15 5.47
C ARG A 113 -6.78 -15.04 5.42
N ASP A 114 -7.08 -13.89 6.03
CA ASP A 114 -6.14 -12.76 6.01
C ASP A 114 -4.84 -13.11 6.77
N SER A 115 -4.91 -13.96 7.80
CA SER A 115 -3.72 -14.52 8.47
C SER A 115 -2.80 -15.30 7.53
N GLN A 116 -3.35 -16.17 6.70
CA GLN A 116 -2.59 -16.97 5.72
C GLN A 116 -2.08 -16.09 4.57
N ARG A 117 -2.91 -15.18 4.06
CA ARG A 117 -2.56 -14.29 2.94
C ARG A 117 -1.47 -13.30 3.30
N PHE A 118 -1.53 -12.77 4.53
CA PHE A 118 -0.65 -11.69 4.95
C PHE A 118 0.47 -12.12 5.88
N ALA A 119 0.60 -13.41 6.21
CA ALA A 119 1.78 -13.97 6.85
C ALA A 119 3.07 -13.58 6.12
N VAL A 120 4.11 -13.32 6.91
CA VAL A 120 5.45 -12.93 6.44
C VAL A 120 6.47 -13.66 7.31
N ASP A 121 7.44 -14.28 6.65
CA ASP A 121 8.61 -14.86 7.29
C ASP A 121 9.66 -13.76 7.49
N TYR A 122 9.95 -13.39 8.74
CA TYR A 122 10.80 -12.23 9.05
C TYR A 122 12.29 -12.43 8.69
N GLU A 123 12.74 -13.69 8.56
CA GLU A 123 14.10 -14.02 8.14
C GLU A 123 14.28 -13.84 6.63
N THR A 124 13.38 -14.42 5.83
CA THR A 124 13.50 -14.47 4.36
C THR A 124 12.75 -13.35 3.64
N MET A 125 11.92 -12.59 4.36
CA MET A 125 11.00 -11.57 3.83
C MET A 125 10.08 -12.10 2.73
N ARG A 126 9.69 -13.37 2.83
CA ARG A 126 8.77 -14.05 1.90
C ARG A 126 7.40 -14.23 2.53
N ARG A 127 6.39 -14.32 1.67
CA ARG A 127 5.03 -14.72 2.07
C ARG A 127 4.87 -16.21 1.81
N PRO A 128 4.63 -17.06 2.82
CA PRO A 128 4.60 -18.51 2.63
C PRO A 128 3.53 -18.98 1.64
N LEU A 129 2.36 -18.33 1.60
CA LEU A 129 1.27 -18.69 0.68
C LEU A 129 1.57 -18.42 -0.80
N THR A 130 2.33 -17.36 -1.10
CA THR A 130 2.58 -16.94 -2.50
C THR A 130 4.03 -17.13 -2.92
N GLN A 131 4.91 -17.46 -1.97
CA GLN A 131 6.36 -17.53 -2.09
C GLN A 131 7.03 -16.25 -2.62
N LYS A 132 6.28 -15.16 -2.75
CA LYS A 132 6.76 -13.86 -3.22
C LYS A 132 7.52 -13.14 -2.12
N ARG A 133 8.64 -12.54 -2.49
CA ARG A 133 9.45 -11.66 -1.62
C ARG A 133 8.81 -10.28 -1.53
N LEU A 134 8.92 -9.66 -0.35
CA LEU A 134 8.53 -8.26 -0.16
C LEU A 134 9.52 -7.32 -0.84
N PRO A 135 9.08 -6.13 -1.29
CA PRO A 135 9.98 -5.10 -1.80
C PRO A 135 11.03 -4.71 -0.76
N VAL A 136 12.28 -4.51 -1.20
CA VAL A 136 13.43 -4.24 -0.31
C VAL A 136 13.19 -3.04 0.61
N ARG A 137 12.58 -1.97 0.09
CA ARG A 137 12.24 -0.77 0.88
C ARG A 137 11.31 -1.03 2.06
N ALA A 138 10.50 -2.08 1.99
CA ALA A 138 9.56 -2.41 3.06
C ALA A 138 10.19 -3.29 4.16
N TRP A 139 11.41 -3.79 3.98
CA TRP A 139 12.02 -4.73 4.93
C TRP A 139 12.32 -4.09 6.28
N GLU A 140 12.75 -2.83 6.28
CA GLU A 140 13.04 -2.09 7.51
C GLU A 140 11.78 -1.86 8.33
N ASP A 141 10.71 -1.41 7.69
CA ASP A 141 9.40 -1.22 8.33
C ASP A 141 8.86 -2.54 8.87
N VAL A 142 8.97 -3.64 8.11
CA VAL A 142 8.51 -4.98 8.53
C VAL A 142 9.22 -5.47 9.80
N ARG A 143 10.48 -5.09 10.02
CA ARG A 143 11.25 -5.51 11.21
C ARG A 143 10.99 -4.63 12.43
N ASN A 144 10.87 -3.33 12.22
CA ASN A 144 10.88 -2.35 13.31
C ASN A 144 9.48 -1.97 13.79
N GLU A 145 8.53 -1.89 12.86
CA GLU A 145 7.20 -1.35 13.11
C GLU A 145 6.17 -2.48 13.22
N LYS A 146 4.97 -2.11 13.69
CA LYS A 146 3.89 -3.06 13.98
C LYS A 146 2.75 -2.92 12.98
N ARG A 147 2.01 -4.03 12.83
CA ARG A 147 0.72 -4.04 12.12
C ARG A 147 -0.33 -3.35 12.97
N LEU A 148 -1.39 -2.87 12.32
CA LEU A 148 -2.50 -2.21 13.01
C LEU A 148 -3.08 -3.10 14.12
N PHE A 149 -3.47 -4.33 13.77
CA PHE A 149 -4.11 -5.26 14.71
C PHE A 149 -3.19 -5.73 15.83
N ALA A 150 -1.89 -5.87 15.56
CA ALA A 150 -0.91 -6.17 16.60
C ALA A 150 -0.86 -5.10 17.71
N LEU A 151 -1.23 -3.85 17.39
CA LEU A 151 -1.40 -2.76 18.36
C LEU A 151 -2.79 -2.77 19.00
N LEU A 152 -3.83 -2.94 18.20
CA LEU A 152 -5.22 -2.87 18.68
C LEU A 152 -5.59 -4.02 19.62
N CYS A 153 -5.09 -5.23 19.40
CA CYS A 153 -5.41 -6.38 20.24
C CYS A 153 -4.90 -6.26 21.68
N ARG A 154 -3.92 -5.37 21.92
CA ARG A 154 -3.42 -5.08 23.27
C ARG A 154 -4.26 -4.02 24.00
N LEU A 155 -5.15 -3.34 23.28
CA LEU A 155 -5.99 -2.29 23.82
C LEU A 155 -7.37 -2.83 24.18
N PRO A 156 -8.00 -2.30 25.25
CA PRO A 156 -9.37 -2.66 25.56
C PRO A 156 -10.30 -2.29 24.41
N ARG A 157 -11.26 -3.18 24.09
CA ARG A 157 -12.22 -3.00 22.99
C ARG A 157 -11.55 -2.71 21.64
N PHE A 158 -10.39 -3.32 21.37
CA PHE A 158 -9.60 -3.12 20.15
C PHE A 158 -9.26 -1.65 19.85
N GLY A 159 -9.19 -0.80 20.88
CA GLY A 159 -8.86 0.62 20.70
C GLY A 159 -9.92 1.44 19.97
N VAL A 160 -11.19 1.05 20.02
CA VAL A 160 -12.29 1.88 19.48
C VAL A 160 -12.28 3.27 20.15
N GLY A 161 -12.39 4.32 19.33
CA GLY A 161 -12.28 5.72 19.72
C GLY A 161 -10.85 6.26 19.81
N ARG A 162 -9.82 5.42 19.59
CA ARG A 162 -8.42 5.86 19.60
C ARG A 162 -7.96 6.35 18.23
N ILE A 163 -6.96 7.20 18.28
CA ILE A 163 -6.30 7.77 17.11
C ILE A 163 -5.11 6.91 16.73
N VAL A 164 -5.05 6.54 15.45
CA VAL A 164 -3.93 5.78 14.90
C VAL A 164 -3.35 6.54 13.72
N THR A 165 -2.02 6.60 13.68
CA THR A 165 -1.23 7.26 12.64
C THR A 165 -0.34 6.24 11.93
N ARG A 166 0.28 6.67 10.84
CA ARG A 166 1.25 5.88 10.09
C ARG A 166 2.60 6.56 10.09
N LYS A 167 3.68 5.79 10.23
CA LYS A 167 5.08 6.26 10.06
C LYS A 167 5.25 7.00 8.74
N SER A 168 4.76 6.41 7.65
CA SER A 168 4.84 7.01 6.32
C SER A 168 4.17 8.39 6.22
N TRP A 169 3.15 8.66 7.05
CA TRP A 169 2.47 9.95 7.07
C TRP A 169 3.22 10.97 7.91
N LEU A 170 3.72 10.56 9.07
CA LEU A 170 4.55 11.40 9.93
C LEU A 170 5.82 11.89 9.21
N TRP A 171 6.34 11.12 8.26
CA TRP A 171 7.53 11.49 7.48
C TRP A 171 7.22 12.28 6.20
N ALA A 172 6.00 12.15 5.68
CA ALA A 172 5.62 12.78 4.40
C ALA A 172 4.89 14.11 4.59
N HIS A 173 4.22 14.30 5.72
CA HIS A 173 3.31 15.41 5.98
C HIS A 173 3.53 15.95 7.39
N ASP A 174 3.71 17.27 7.49
CA ASP A 174 3.72 17.98 8.76
C ASP A 174 2.28 18.15 9.29
N GLU A 175 1.29 18.08 8.41
CA GLU A 175 -0.12 18.18 8.79
C GLU A 175 -0.62 16.88 9.43
N PRO A 176 -1.52 16.94 10.44
CA PRO A 176 -1.97 15.75 11.12
C PRO A 176 -2.79 14.86 10.19
N CYS A 177 -2.33 13.62 10.07
CA CYS A 177 -2.97 12.57 9.29
C CYS A 177 -3.21 11.37 10.20
N TYR A 178 -4.48 11.07 10.48
CA TYR A 178 -4.84 10.01 11.39
C TYR A 178 -6.18 9.36 11.07
N TRP A 179 -6.37 8.17 11.62
CA TRP A 179 -7.63 7.47 11.64
C TRP A 179 -8.21 7.46 13.05
N VAL A 180 -9.50 7.74 13.17
CA VAL A 180 -10.26 7.49 14.41
C VAL A 180 -11.02 6.19 14.26
N ILE A 181 -10.67 5.18 15.05
CA ILE A 181 -11.26 3.84 14.92
C ILE A 181 -12.68 3.82 15.46
N THR A 182 -13.62 3.29 14.68
CA THR A 182 -15.03 3.14 15.10
C THR A 182 -15.42 1.68 15.24
N LYS A 183 -15.10 0.85 14.25
CA LYS A 183 -15.47 -0.58 14.22
C LYS A 183 -14.24 -1.41 13.91
N VAL A 184 -14.13 -2.57 14.53
CA VAL A 184 -13.04 -3.52 14.31
C VAL A 184 -13.63 -4.93 14.20
N LYS A 185 -13.23 -5.65 13.16
CA LYS A 185 -13.53 -7.07 12.94
C LYS A 185 -12.21 -7.82 12.88
N ALA A 186 -11.80 -8.38 14.00
CA ALA A 186 -10.60 -9.21 14.11
C ALA A 186 -10.87 -10.63 13.58
N ASP A 187 -9.81 -11.27 13.09
CA ASP A 187 -9.82 -12.67 12.70
C ASP A 187 -9.51 -13.55 13.91
N TYR A 188 -10.54 -14.13 14.54
CA TYR A 188 -10.42 -14.97 15.74
C TYR A 188 -9.65 -16.29 15.56
N MET A 189 -9.39 -16.70 14.32
CA MET A 189 -8.65 -17.93 14.02
C MET A 189 -7.14 -17.73 14.04
N ALA A 190 -6.67 -16.48 14.06
CA ALA A 190 -5.26 -16.18 14.25
C ALA A 190 -4.96 -16.23 15.75
N GLU A 191 -3.89 -16.95 16.12
CA GLU A 191 -3.48 -17.15 17.51
C GLU A 191 -3.34 -15.83 18.28
N ASN A 192 -2.75 -14.83 17.64
CA ASN A 192 -2.50 -13.50 18.24
C ASN A 192 -3.56 -12.45 17.86
N MET A 193 -4.64 -12.84 17.16
CA MET A 193 -5.65 -11.94 16.60
C MET A 193 -5.05 -10.76 15.79
N ASP A 194 -3.88 -10.94 15.18
CA ASP A 194 -3.06 -9.90 14.56
C ASP A 194 -3.51 -9.51 13.14
N TYR A 195 -4.67 -9.99 12.71
CA TYR A 195 -5.29 -9.72 11.41
C TYR A 195 -6.76 -9.35 11.55
N GLY A 196 -7.28 -8.64 10.55
CA GLY A 196 -8.69 -8.30 10.47
C GLY A 196 -8.96 -7.11 9.57
N ARG A 197 -10.17 -6.55 9.71
CA ARG A 197 -10.62 -5.32 9.05
C ARG A 197 -11.08 -4.30 10.06
N ALA A 198 -10.71 -3.04 9.84
CA ALA A 198 -11.05 -1.94 10.72
C ALA A 198 -11.72 -0.84 9.90
N TRP A 199 -12.59 -0.08 10.55
CA TRP A 199 -13.28 1.06 9.98
C TRP A 199 -13.10 2.27 10.89
N GLY A 200 -13.07 3.44 10.29
CA GLY A 200 -12.85 4.68 11.01
C GLY A 200 -13.11 5.92 10.19
N TYR A 201 -13.01 7.08 10.85
CA TYR A 201 -12.99 8.38 10.19
C TYR A 201 -11.56 8.72 9.80
N LEU A 202 -11.36 9.16 8.56
CA LEU A 202 -10.07 9.62 8.07
C LEU A 202 -9.98 11.13 8.25
N THR A 203 -8.97 11.59 8.97
CA THR A 203 -8.52 12.98 8.91
C THR A 203 -7.22 12.99 8.12
N PHE A 204 -7.26 13.56 6.92
CA PHE A 204 -6.08 13.67 6.05
C PHE A 204 -5.74 15.15 5.85
N LYS A 205 -4.52 15.54 6.23
CA LYS A 205 -4.05 16.93 6.15
C LYS A 205 -5.01 17.93 6.81
N GLY A 206 -5.53 17.58 7.99
CA GLY A 206 -6.52 18.40 8.72
C GLY A 206 -7.95 18.38 8.16
N LYS A 207 -8.20 17.85 6.96
CA LYS A 207 -9.55 17.66 6.42
C LYS A 207 -10.13 16.36 6.96
N THR A 208 -11.19 16.47 7.75
CA THR A 208 -11.87 15.30 8.34
C THR A 208 -13.00 14.84 7.44
N GLU A 209 -12.99 13.56 7.06
CA GLU A 209 -14.09 12.93 6.34
C GLU A 209 -15.24 12.59 7.32
N GLU A 210 -16.47 12.91 6.94
CA GLU A 210 -17.67 12.61 7.74
C GLU A 210 -18.12 11.16 7.61
N GLU A 211 -17.69 10.46 6.56
CA GLU A 211 -18.06 9.07 6.31
C GLU A 211 -17.09 8.09 6.96
N VAL A 212 -17.65 7.03 7.56
CA VAL A 212 -16.86 5.92 8.06
C VAL A 212 -16.35 5.08 6.89
N ARG A 213 -15.03 5.02 6.72
CA ARG A 213 -14.37 4.23 5.67
C ARG A 213 -13.61 3.03 6.22
N GLU A 214 -13.45 2.01 5.39
CA GLU A 214 -12.57 0.87 5.70
C GLU A 214 -11.12 1.34 5.67
N ILE A 215 -10.40 1.05 6.76
CA ILE A 215 -9.00 1.40 6.90
C ILE A 215 -8.18 0.56 5.95
N ASP A 216 -7.54 1.24 5.00
CA ASP A 216 -6.67 0.60 4.03
C ASP A 216 -5.32 0.23 4.59
N LYS A 217 -4.73 -0.82 4.01
CA LYS A 217 -3.35 -1.25 4.33
C LYS A 217 -3.17 -1.54 5.83
N ALA A 218 -4.22 -2.00 6.51
CA ALA A 218 -4.17 -2.42 7.91
C ALA A 218 -3.10 -3.50 8.17
N MET A 219 -2.78 -4.31 7.15
CA MET A 219 -1.75 -5.36 7.16
C MET A 219 -0.31 -4.86 6.97
N TYR A 220 -0.09 -3.56 6.72
CA TYR A 220 1.26 -3.01 6.58
C TYR A 220 1.91 -2.85 7.96
N HIS A 221 3.24 -2.82 8.00
CA HIS A 221 4.01 -2.62 9.23
C HIS A 221 4.38 -1.14 9.34
N ASP A 222 3.39 -0.25 9.36
CA ASP A 222 3.65 1.21 9.37
C ASP A 222 2.90 1.90 10.51
N TRP A 223 2.17 1.16 11.34
CA TRP A 223 1.15 1.72 12.22
C TRP A 223 1.72 2.10 13.57
N ARG A 224 1.25 3.22 14.11
CA ARG A 224 1.56 3.69 15.47
C ARG A 224 0.29 4.23 16.12
N VAL A 225 0.10 3.92 17.39
CA VAL A 225 -1.03 4.43 18.18
C VAL A 225 -0.59 5.70 18.88
N VAL A 226 -1.41 6.76 18.78
CA VAL A 226 -1.13 8.01 19.48
C VAL A 226 -1.51 7.85 20.97
N PRO A 227 -0.60 8.17 21.91
CA PRO A 227 -0.92 8.19 23.33
C PRO A 227 -1.99 9.24 23.66
N LYS A 228 -2.89 8.93 24.61
CA LYS A 228 -4.06 9.79 24.93
C LYS A 228 -3.71 11.24 25.25
N HIS A 229 -2.60 11.45 25.95
CA HIS A 229 -2.17 12.79 26.37
C HIS A 229 -1.66 13.64 25.20
N GLU A 230 -1.25 13.02 24.09
CA GLU A 230 -0.79 13.72 22.88
C GLU A 230 -1.92 13.89 21.85
N GLU A 231 -3.05 13.20 22.02
CA GLU A 231 -4.16 13.22 21.06
C GLU A 231 -4.72 14.64 20.85
N GLU A 232 -4.80 15.46 21.90
CA GLU A 232 -5.27 16.84 21.79
C GLU A 232 -4.26 17.74 21.09
N ALA A 233 -2.96 17.56 21.34
CA ALA A 233 -1.91 18.28 20.66
C ALA A 233 -1.88 17.93 19.17
N PHE A 234 -2.08 16.65 18.84
CA PHE A 234 -2.10 16.17 17.45
C PHE A 234 -3.31 16.66 16.65
N LYS A 235 -4.44 16.95 17.33
CA LYS A 235 -5.64 17.53 16.70
C LYS A 235 -5.51 19.03 16.43
N LYS A 236 -4.68 19.74 17.21
CA LYS A 236 -4.51 21.18 17.05
C LYS A 236 -3.76 21.45 15.75
N PHE A 237 -4.52 21.82 14.73
CA PHE A 237 -3.98 22.21 13.44
C PHE A 237 -4.62 23.51 12.99
N THR A 238 -3.76 24.46 12.62
CA THR A 238 -4.20 25.70 11.99
C THR A 238 -4.24 25.45 10.49
N PRO A 239 -5.42 25.42 9.86
CA PRO A 239 -5.50 25.17 8.43
C PRO A 239 -4.80 26.30 7.68
N VAL A 240 -3.71 25.94 7.00
CA VAL A 240 -3.03 26.86 6.08
C VAL A 240 -3.96 27.02 4.86
N PRO A 241 -4.31 28.26 4.47
CA PRO A 241 -5.13 28.46 3.29
C PRO A 241 -4.37 27.93 2.06
N GLU A 242 -4.99 26.99 1.34
CA GLU A 242 -4.42 26.42 0.12
C GLU A 242 -4.54 27.46 -1.01
N GLU A 243 -3.45 28.16 -1.34
CA GLU A 243 -3.34 29.00 -2.53
C GLU A 243 -3.21 28.10 -3.78
N THR A 244 -4.33 27.67 -4.34
CA THR A 244 -4.33 26.89 -5.58
C THR A 244 -4.21 27.81 -6.78
N VAL A 245 -3.26 27.51 -7.68
CA VAL A 245 -3.15 28.19 -8.97
C VAL A 245 -4.38 27.81 -9.80
N ARG A 246 -5.28 28.77 -10.02
CA ARG A 246 -6.55 28.53 -10.71
C ARG A 246 -6.40 28.42 -12.23
N PHE A 247 -5.43 29.15 -12.79
CA PHE A 247 -5.26 29.29 -14.23
C PHE A 247 -3.82 28.99 -14.64
N LEU A 248 -3.65 28.12 -15.65
CA LEU A 248 -2.36 27.87 -16.30
C LEU A 248 -2.39 28.30 -17.76
N PRO A 249 -1.28 28.85 -18.30
CA PRO A 249 -1.18 29.13 -19.72
C PRO A 249 -1.16 27.83 -20.53
N TYR A 250 -1.74 27.85 -21.74
CA TYR A 250 -1.60 26.72 -22.65
C TYR A 250 -0.15 26.57 -23.14
N PRO A 251 0.33 25.32 -23.37
CA PRO A 251 1.60 25.07 -24.05
C PRO A 251 1.68 25.82 -25.39
N PRO A 252 2.89 26.23 -25.83
CA PRO A 252 3.08 27.22 -26.90
C PRO A 252 2.40 26.82 -28.23
N LEU A 253 2.42 25.53 -28.59
CA LEU A 253 1.77 25.04 -29.80
C LEU A 253 0.24 25.16 -29.74
N LEU A 254 -0.37 24.72 -28.63
CA LEU A 254 -1.82 24.76 -28.46
C LEU A 254 -2.31 26.21 -28.39
N ARG A 255 -1.56 27.08 -27.71
CA ARG A 255 -1.79 28.52 -27.69
C ARG A 255 -1.84 29.09 -29.12
N ALA A 256 -0.84 28.79 -29.95
CA ALA A 256 -0.80 29.26 -31.33
C ALA A 256 -1.95 28.72 -32.20
N MET A 257 -2.31 27.44 -32.04
CA MET A 257 -3.44 26.83 -32.75
C MET A 257 -4.78 27.50 -32.39
N ILE A 258 -5.03 27.73 -31.09
CA ILE A 258 -6.25 28.38 -30.60
C ILE A 258 -6.35 29.81 -31.14
N LEU A 259 -5.24 30.56 -31.09
CA LEU A 259 -5.18 31.92 -31.64
C LEU A 259 -5.44 31.94 -33.15
N ALA A 260 -4.83 31.03 -33.91
CA ALA A 260 -5.06 30.90 -35.35
C ALA A 260 -6.52 30.53 -35.68
N GLN A 261 -7.16 29.69 -34.85
CA GLN A 261 -8.57 29.34 -35.02
C GLN A 261 -9.49 30.53 -34.76
N TRP A 262 -9.25 31.32 -33.71
CA TRP A 262 -10.05 32.52 -33.42
C TRP A 262 -9.92 33.60 -34.49
N GLN A 263 -8.73 33.74 -35.10
CA GLN A 263 -8.52 34.61 -36.25
C GLN A 263 -9.38 34.18 -37.45
N LYS A 264 -9.45 32.87 -37.74
CA LYS A 264 -10.30 32.32 -38.80
C LYS A 264 -11.79 32.52 -38.52
N GLU A 265 -12.21 32.45 -37.26
CA GLU A 265 -13.60 32.64 -36.84
C GLU A 265 -14.01 34.11 -36.69
N GLY A 266 -13.09 35.07 -36.92
CA GLY A 266 -13.38 36.51 -36.85
C GLY A 266 -13.63 37.03 -35.43
N LYS A 267 -13.27 36.28 -34.38
CA LYS A 267 -13.45 36.69 -32.98
C LYS A 267 -12.34 37.66 -32.57
N ARG A 268 -12.70 38.82 -31.98
CA ARG A 268 -11.73 39.80 -31.47
C ARG A 268 -10.89 39.18 -30.34
N ILE A 269 -9.57 39.11 -30.54
CA ILE A 269 -8.61 38.48 -29.62
C ILE A 269 -8.34 39.42 -28.44
N MET A 270 -9.15 39.33 -27.38
CA MET A 270 -8.99 40.19 -26.19
C MET A 270 -8.50 39.44 -24.95
N LYS A 271 -8.51 38.09 -24.96
CA LYS A 271 -8.15 37.27 -23.79
C LYS A 271 -7.16 36.17 -24.18
N GLU A 272 -6.10 36.02 -23.41
CA GLU A 272 -5.15 34.92 -23.56
C GLU A 272 -5.86 33.60 -23.20
N PRO A 273 -5.76 32.55 -24.04
CA PRO A 273 -6.32 31.26 -23.68
C PRO A 273 -5.60 30.73 -22.44
N VAL A 274 -6.38 30.39 -21.41
CA VAL A 274 -5.89 29.78 -20.16
C VAL A 274 -6.67 28.51 -19.84
N ILE A 275 -5.98 27.55 -19.22
CA ILE A 275 -6.53 26.30 -18.72
C ILE A 275 -7.03 26.55 -17.30
N ASP A 276 -8.32 26.32 -17.08
CA ASP A 276 -8.98 26.40 -15.78
C ASP A 276 -8.84 25.06 -15.04
N LEU A 277 -8.07 25.05 -13.96
CA LEU A 277 -7.71 23.83 -13.23
C LEU A 277 -8.79 23.37 -12.23
N GLU A 278 -9.67 24.27 -11.78
CA GLU A 278 -10.69 23.95 -10.78
C GLU A 278 -11.66 22.87 -11.30
N LYS A 279 -12.01 22.95 -12.60
CA LYS A 279 -12.89 21.97 -13.26
C LYS A 279 -12.27 20.59 -13.39
N VAL A 280 -10.95 20.48 -13.45
CA VAL A 280 -10.24 19.20 -13.60
C VAL A 280 -10.18 18.46 -12.27
N MET A 281 -9.97 19.19 -11.17
CA MET A 281 -9.89 18.62 -9.81
C MET A 281 -11.24 18.13 -9.27
N ALA A 282 -12.36 18.64 -9.78
CA ALA A 282 -13.71 18.28 -9.32
C ALA A 282 -14.16 16.86 -9.70
N SER A 283 -13.37 16.08 -10.47
CA SER A 283 -13.70 14.69 -10.78
C SER A 283 -13.10 13.75 -9.72
N PRO A 284 -13.91 13.09 -8.87
CA PRO A 284 -13.39 12.10 -7.95
C PRO A 284 -12.89 10.91 -8.78
N GLN A 285 -11.57 10.71 -8.83
CA GLN A 285 -11.04 9.43 -9.29
C GLN A 285 -11.43 8.37 -8.26
N GLU A 286 -12.53 7.67 -8.50
CA GLU A 286 -12.94 6.51 -7.72
C GLU A 286 -11.82 5.46 -7.75
N ARG A 287 -11.04 5.39 -6.67
CA ARG A 287 -10.02 4.36 -6.49
C ARG A 287 -10.70 3.04 -6.12
N ALA A 288 -11.33 2.40 -7.10
CA ALA A 288 -11.91 1.07 -6.94
C ALA A 288 -10.81 0.05 -6.67
N LYS A 289 -10.80 -0.52 -5.46
CA LYS A 289 -9.81 -1.54 -5.07
C LYS A 289 -10.15 -2.88 -5.69
N LYS A 290 -9.29 -3.34 -6.61
CA LYS A 290 -9.31 -4.74 -7.07
C LYS A 290 -8.70 -5.62 -5.98
N LYS A 291 -9.49 -6.49 -5.37
CA LYS A 291 -8.99 -7.52 -4.43
C LYS A 291 -8.16 -8.54 -5.22
N GLY A 292 -6.92 -8.80 -4.77
CA GLY A 292 -6.06 -9.79 -5.42
C GLY A 292 -6.66 -11.19 -5.30
N THR A 293 -7.06 -11.77 -6.44
CA THR A 293 -7.43 -13.18 -6.59
C THR A 293 -6.15 -13.99 -6.50
N GLY A 294 -5.90 -14.61 -5.35
CA GLY A 294 -4.72 -15.45 -5.15
C GLY A 294 -5.13 -16.90 -5.15
N THR A 295 -4.81 -17.63 -6.21
CA THR A 295 -4.65 -19.09 -6.15
C THR A 295 -3.37 -19.36 -5.33
N PRO A 296 -3.40 -20.22 -4.30
CA PRO A 296 -2.18 -20.64 -3.61
C PRO A 296 -1.25 -21.38 -4.59
N VAL A 297 0.05 -21.11 -4.51
CA VAL A 297 1.10 -21.76 -5.34
C VAL A 297 1.84 -22.78 -4.50
#